data_AF-A0A7J2TZ90-F1
#
_entry.id   AF-A0A7J2TZ90-F1
#
_cell.length_a   1.000
_cell.length_b   1.000
_cell.length_c   1.000
_cell.angle_alpha   90.00
_cell.angle_beta   90.00
_cell.angle_gamma   90.00
#
_symmetry.space_group_name_H-M   'P 1'
#
loop_
_entity.id
_entity.type
_entity.pdbx_description
1 polymer ?
#
loop_
_entity_poly.entity_id
_entity_poly.type
_entity_poly.pdbx_seq_one_letter_code
_entity_poly.pdbx_strand_id
1 'polypeptide(L)'
;MRKKVKENRINEVVKNLKPNKVVLFIIDPRKYHSVHLKILKGVIKTKKFSGIYITVNKPYDALIKYLKENNIPADNIFFIDAISKSV
;
A
#
# COMPACT_ATOMS: atom_id res chain seq x y z
N MET A 1 1.82 -18.67 8.49
CA MET A 1 2.83 -19.27 7.60
C MET A 1 3.55 -18.16 6.82
N ARG A 2 4.87 -18.00 6.97
CA ARG A 2 5.66 -16.99 6.24
C ARG A 2 5.99 -17.51 4.84
N LYS A 3 5.61 -16.79 3.77
CA LYS A 3 5.91 -17.18 2.39
C LYS A 3 6.87 -16.16 1.78
N LYS A 4 8.02 -16.61 1.27
CA LYS A 4 8.90 -15.74 0.45
C LYS A 4 8.23 -15.53 -0.91
N VAL A 5 8.05 -14.27 -1.30
CA VAL A 5 7.36 -13.89 -2.54
C VAL A 5 8.34 -13.06 -3.37
N LYS A 6 8.55 -13.47 -4.64
CA LYS A 6 9.29 -12.67 -5.61
C LYS A 6 8.47 -11.46 -6.02
N GLU A 7 9.12 -10.34 -6.32
CA GLU A 7 8.45 -9.06 -6.61
C GLU A 7 7.45 -9.13 -7.77
N ASN A 8 7.76 -9.93 -8.81
CA ASN A 8 6.87 -10.17 -9.94
C ASN A 8 5.58 -10.93 -9.58
N ARG A 9 5.51 -11.53 -8.39
CA ARG A 9 4.33 -12.29 -7.91
C ARG A 9 3.47 -11.51 -6.92
N ILE A 10 3.83 -10.27 -6.57
CA ILE A 10 3.07 -9.46 -5.59
C ILE A 10 1.61 -9.30 -6.02
N ASN A 11 1.36 -9.00 -7.30
CA ASN A 11 -0.01 -8.81 -7.81
C ASN A 11 -0.86 -10.09 -7.68
N GLU A 12 -0.27 -11.27 -7.91
CA GLU A 12 -0.93 -12.57 -7.75
C GLU A 12 -1.30 -12.79 -6.27
N VAL A 13 -0.37 -12.50 -5.35
CA VAL A 13 -0.62 -12.63 -3.91
C VAL A 13 -1.73 -11.69 -3.48
N VAL A 14 -1.66 -10.41 -3.86
CA VAL A 14 -2.69 -9.41 -3.50
C VAL A 14 -4.05 -9.79 -4.08
N LYS A 15 -4.12 -10.24 -5.34
CA LYS A 15 -5.36 -10.70 -5.99
C LYS A 15 -6.01 -11.86 -5.22
N ASN A 16 -5.22 -12.76 -4.65
CA ASN A 16 -5.70 -13.95 -3.96
C ASN A 16 -5.92 -13.76 -2.45
N LEU A 17 -5.74 -12.54 -1.91
CA LEU A 17 -6.06 -12.25 -0.50
C LEU A 17 -7.55 -12.42 -0.24
N LYS A 18 -7.87 -13.26 0.75
CA LYS A 18 -9.24 -13.45 1.26
C LYS A 18 -9.60 -12.32 2.23
N PRO A 19 -10.88 -11.93 2.33
CA PRO A 19 -11.34 -10.94 3.32
C PRO A 19 -11.10 -11.42 4.76
N ASN A 20 -11.16 -10.49 5.72
CA ASN A 20 -11.03 -10.75 7.16
C ASN A 20 -9.72 -11.44 7.55
N LYS A 21 -8.61 -10.99 6.96
CA LYS A 21 -7.25 -11.47 7.26
C LYS A 21 -6.32 -10.31 7.52
N VAL A 22 -5.46 -10.48 8.53
CA VAL A 22 -4.31 -9.60 8.76
C VAL A 22 -3.12 -10.13 7.97
N VAL A 23 -2.50 -9.28 7.18
CA VAL A 23 -1.36 -9.62 6.31
C VAL A 23 -0.20 -8.72 6.65
N LEU A 24 0.96 -9.32 6.95
CA LEU A 24 2.21 -8.60 7.18
C LEU A 24 3.13 -8.78 5.96
N PHE A 25 3.57 -7.66 5.38
CA PHE A 25 4.60 -7.64 4.34
C PHE A 25 5.94 -7.27 4.97
N ILE A 26 6.94 -8.14 4.81
CA ILE A 26 8.33 -7.89 5.23
C ILE A 26 9.13 -7.60 3.95
N ILE A 27 9.72 -6.40 3.87
CA ILE A 27 10.34 -5.88 2.65
C ILE A 27 11.81 -5.58 2.92
N ASP A 28 12.70 -5.95 1.98
CA ASP A 28 14.09 -5.50 2.00
C ASP A 28 14.13 -3.96 1.88
N PRO A 29 14.80 -3.23 2.79
CA PRO A 29 14.84 -1.77 2.76
C PRO A 29 15.25 -1.17 1.41
N ARG A 30 16.18 -1.83 0.70
CA ARG A 30 16.67 -1.40 -0.62
C ARG A 30 15.59 -1.44 -1.71
N LYS A 31 14.53 -2.22 -1.48
CA LYS A 31 13.40 -2.41 -2.39
C LYS A 31 12.10 -1.81 -1.86
N TYR A 32 12.16 -1.08 -0.73
CA TYR A 32 10.97 -0.57 -0.06
C TYR A 32 10.06 0.21 -1.01
N HIS A 33 10.63 1.16 -1.75
CA HIS A 33 9.86 2.05 -2.62
C HIS A 33 9.17 1.29 -3.77
N SER A 34 9.89 0.40 -4.46
CA SER A 34 9.32 -0.34 -5.60
C SER A 34 8.28 -1.37 -5.17
N VAL A 35 8.54 -2.08 -4.06
CA VAL A 35 7.65 -3.12 -3.55
C VAL A 35 6.41 -2.51 -2.89
N HIS A 36 6.57 -1.46 -2.09
CA HIS A 36 5.46 -0.74 -1.45
C HIS A 36 4.47 -0.22 -2.49
N LEU A 37 4.95 0.41 -3.56
CA LEU A 37 4.11 0.88 -4.65
C LEU A 37 3.35 -0.26 -5.34
N LYS A 38 4.01 -1.39 -5.61
CA LYS A 38 3.37 -2.57 -6.22
C LYS A 38 2.27 -3.14 -5.33
N ILE A 39 2.51 -3.25 -4.03
CA ILE A 39 1.50 -3.70 -3.06
C ILE A 39 0.33 -2.72 -3.08
N LEU A 40 0.58 -1.43 -2.92
CA LEU A 40 -0.45 -0.42 -2.82
C LEU A 40 -1.30 -0.32 -4.09
N LYS A 41 -0.65 -0.32 -5.27
CA LYS A 41 -1.33 -0.38 -6.58
C LYS A 41 -2.17 -1.65 -6.72
N GLY A 42 -1.65 -2.81 -6.29
CA GLY A 42 -2.40 -4.07 -6.32
C GLY A 42 -3.64 -4.03 -5.44
N VAL A 43 -3.53 -3.48 -4.22
CA VAL A 43 -4.67 -3.38 -3.30
C VAL A 43 -5.70 -2.40 -3.85
N ILE A 44 -5.28 -1.21 -4.25
CA ILE A 44 -6.19 -0.16 -4.72
C ILE A 44 -6.84 -0.54 -6.05
N LYS A 45 -6.07 -0.88 -7.08
CA LYS A 45 -6.61 -1.14 -8.42
C LYS A 45 -7.20 -2.54 -8.54
N THR A 46 -6.47 -3.57 -8.13
CA THR A 46 -6.90 -4.96 -8.39
C THR A 46 -8.00 -5.42 -7.46
N LYS A 47 -7.98 -4.98 -6.19
CA LYS A 47 -9.08 -5.28 -5.25
C LYS A 47 -10.18 -4.22 -5.24
N LYS A 48 -10.03 -3.13 -6.01
CA LYS A 48 -10.92 -1.95 -5.98
C LYS A 48 -11.16 -1.49 -4.54
N PHE A 49 -10.08 -1.43 -3.77
CA PHE A 49 -10.16 -1.18 -2.33
C PHE A 49 -10.81 0.18 -2.05
N SER A 50 -11.84 0.15 -1.21
CA SER A 50 -12.42 1.32 -0.58
C SER A 50 -12.27 1.12 0.93
N GLY A 51 -11.65 2.08 1.61
CA GLY A 51 -11.35 1.93 3.02
C GLY A 51 -10.27 2.86 3.55
N ILE A 52 -9.66 2.47 4.66
CA ILE A 52 -8.76 3.34 5.41
C ILE A 52 -7.30 3.00 5.08
N TYR A 53 -6.51 4.03 4.79
CA TYR A 53 -5.05 3.94 4.75
C TYR A 53 -4.44 4.71 5.92
N ILE A 54 -3.73 4.01 6.79
CA ILE A 54 -3.04 4.62 7.94
C ILE A 54 -1.55 4.71 7.61
N THR A 55 -0.98 5.92 7.66
CA THR A 55 0.46 6.14 7.48
C THR A 55 1.12 6.54 8.78
N VAL A 56 2.27 5.92 9.08
CA VAL A 56 3.08 6.21 10.28
C VAL A 56 4.51 6.64 9.93
N ASN A 57 4.85 6.69 8.64
CA ASN A 57 6.22 6.91 8.17
C ASN A 57 6.32 7.83 6.95
N LYS A 58 5.20 8.31 6.40
CA LYS A 58 5.17 9.27 5.29
C LYS A 58 3.98 10.22 5.45
N PRO A 59 4.19 11.55 5.50
CA PRO A 59 3.10 12.53 5.56
C PRO A 59 2.10 12.34 4.42
N TYR A 60 0.83 12.66 4.68
CA TYR A 60 -0.28 12.55 3.73
C TYR A 60 0.02 13.24 2.40
N ASP A 61 0.50 14.48 2.44
CA ASP A 61 0.76 15.26 1.22
C ASP A 61 1.80 14.59 0.32
N ALA A 62 2.87 14.07 0.93
CA ALA A 62 3.91 13.34 0.21
C ALA A 62 3.38 12.01 -0.36
N LEU A 63 2.48 11.33 0.37
CA LEU A 63 1.84 10.10 -0.08
C LEU A 63 0.90 10.35 -1.26
N ILE A 64 -0.01 11.33 -1.18
CA ILE A 64 -0.95 11.65 -2.26
C ILE A 64 -0.22 12.11 -3.52
N LYS A 65 0.78 12.99 -3.38
CA LYS A 65 1.62 13.39 -4.50
C LYS A 65 2.25 12.17 -5.17
N TYR A 66 2.81 11.26 -4.38
CA TYR A 66 3.41 10.03 -4.87
C TYR A 66 2.41 9.10 -5.59
N LEU A 67 1.18 8.96 -5.07
CA LEU A 67 0.13 8.17 -5.74
C LEU A 67 -0.30 8.80 -7.06
N LYS A 68 -0.43 10.12 -7.10
CA LYS A 68 -0.80 10.90 -8.29
C LYS A 68 0.25 10.75 -9.40
N GLU A 69 1.53 10.94 -9.06
CA GLU A 69 2.66 10.74 -10.00
C GLU A 69 2.70 9.32 -10.59
N ASN A 70 2.22 8.32 -9.83
CA ASN A 70 2.17 6.92 -10.26
C ASN A 70 0.82 6.49 -10.86
N ASN A 71 -0.09 7.44 -11.14
CA ASN A 71 -1.41 7.20 -11.71
C ASN A 71 -2.23 6.18 -10.89
N ILE A 72 -2.20 6.28 -9.57
CA ILE A 72 -2.97 5.44 -8.65
C ILE A 72 -4.15 6.26 -8.10
N PRO A 73 -5.41 5.89 -8.42
CA PRO A 73 -6.58 6.60 -7.94
C PRO A 73 -6.73 6.39 -6.43
N ALA A 74 -6.88 7.48 -5.68
CA ALA A 74 -6.97 7.45 -4.22
C ALA A 74 -8.34 7.92 -3.70
N ASP A 75 -9.28 8.18 -4.59
CA ASP A 75 -10.54 8.88 -4.30
C ASP A 75 -11.46 8.11 -3.33
N ASN A 76 -11.34 6.78 -3.30
CA ASN A 76 -12.12 5.90 -2.43
C ASN A 76 -11.39 5.51 -1.14
N ILE A 77 -10.35 6.26 -0.77
CA ILE A 77 -9.50 5.93 0.39
C ILE A 77 -9.58 7.07 1.39
N PHE A 78 -9.94 6.73 2.62
CA PHE A 78 -9.84 7.65 3.75
C PHE A 78 -8.45 7.54 4.37
N PHE A 79 -7.69 8.64 4.38
CA PHE A 79 -6.33 8.64 4.90
C PHE A 79 -6.30 9.09 6.36
N ILE A 80 -5.59 8.33 7.19
CA ILE A 80 -5.23 8.72 8.56
C ILE A 80 -3.72 8.96 8.58
N ASP A 81 -3.34 10.22 8.74
CA ASP A 81 -1.95 10.64 8.89
C ASP A 81 -1.56 10.62 10.37
N ALA A 82 -0.74 9.64 10.75
CA ALA A 82 -0.23 9.48 12.11
C ALA A 82 1.26 9.86 12.23
N ILE A 83 1.81 10.59 11.25
CA ILE A 83 3.19 11.08 11.26
C ILE A 83 3.27 12.61 11.25
N SER A 84 2.38 13.27 10.53
CA SER A 84 2.31 14.73 10.52
C SER A 84 1.85 15.21 11.90
N LYS A 85 2.62 16.11 12.51
CA LYS A 85 2.16 16.82 13.70
C LYS A 85 1.24 17.94 13.25
N SER A 86 -0.05 17.79 13.53
CA SER A 86 -0.94 18.95 13.63
C SER A 86 -0.60 19.61 14.96
N VAL A 87 0.13 20.73 14.93
CA VAL A 87 0.23 21.64 16.06
C VAL A 87 -0.83 22.72 15.88
#